data_AF-A0A0W8DJX8-F1
#
_entry.id   AF-A0A0W8DJX8-F1
#
_cell.length_a   1.000
_cell.length_b   1.000
_cell.length_c   1.000
_cell.angle_alpha   90.00
_cell.angle_beta   90.00
_cell.angle_gamma   90.00
#
_symmetry.space_group_name_H-M   'P 1'
#
loop_
_entity.id
_entity.type
_entity.pdbx_description
1 polymer ?
#
loop_
_entity_poly.entity_id
_entity_poly.type
_entity_poly.pdbx_seq_one_letter_code
_entity_poly.pdbx_strand_id
1 'polypeptide(L)'
;MVACYLVAFGFKPPPVELNDGNVSNGVWFQPAMTATEAIQALRTMRPGSIETKEQEEAVSNYCSLLWKRRGLFPPEPAQPTPSRPEITGKPVETTDLLVLCGIPGSDRDTTIVITEKMDGANMGISLSPDRALVVQNRSRVINSKSHRQFRDLDKFLNSHRAVLYEILHRDAVFPGRFVLYGEWLAATHSIPYSKLGSHFYAFDLYDRETGQFWDRASLQEQLAISAATCQDDGAIQLVPKLWEGHVLPPPIELVALAQQRRSQFYDGPIEGIYIKWERLGHVKERCKVVRSDFLAGDAHWSQRPEGIRFNTVSTFNNLTGI
;
A
#
# COMPACT_ATOMS: atom_id res chain seq x y z
N MET A 1 20.14 0.05 16.55
CA MET A 1 20.03 -0.57 15.22
C MET A 1 20.90 -1.82 15.08
N VAL A 2 22.22 -1.74 14.83
CA VAL A 2 23.08 -2.95 14.78
C VAL A 2 23.04 -3.74 16.10
N ALA A 3 23.03 -3.06 17.25
CA ALA A 3 22.82 -3.72 18.55
C ALA A 3 21.46 -4.44 18.64
N CYS A 4 20.40 -3.91 18.03
CA CYS A 4 19.07 -4.57 17.99
C CYS A 4 19.10 -5.80 17.07
N TYR A 5 19.78 -5.72 15.92
CA TYR A 5 20.05 -6.86 15.06
C TYR A 5 20.82 -7.95 15.81
N LEU A 6 21.87 -7.58 16.55
CA LEU A 6 22.65 -8.49 17.39
C LEU A 6 21.78 -9.10 18.50
N VAL A 7 20.93 -8.34 19.19
CA VAL A 7 19.93 -8.88 20.13
C VAL A 7 19.02 -9.90 19.44
N ALA A 8 18.53 -9.61 18.22
CA ALA A 8 17.61 -10.50 17.50
C ALA A 8 18.29 -11.79 17.00
N PHE A 9 19.41 -11.69 16.29
CA PHE A 9 20.03 -12.77 15.49
C PHE A 9 21.47 -13.12 15.92
N GLY A 10 22.09 -12.28 16.74
CA GLY A 10 23.51 -12.34 17.04
C GLY A 10 24.34 -12.16 15.77
N PHE A 11 25.41 -12.94 15.65
CA PHE A 11 26.26 -12.94 14.46
C PHE A 11 25.72 -13.80 13.31
N LYS A 12 24.52 -14.38 13.44
CA LYS A 12 23.91 -15.20 12.39
C LYS A 12 23.14 -14.30 11.40
N PRO A 13 22.98 -14.72 10.13
CA PRO A 13 21.98 -14.13 9.24
C PRO A 13 20.56 -14.42 9.78
N PRO A 14 19.54 -13.64 9.38
CA PRO A 14 18.15 -13.97 9.68
C PRO A 14 17.78 -15.32 9.01
N PRO A 15 17.05 -16.21 9.70
CA PRO A 15 16.49 -17.43 9.09
C PRO A 15 15.74 -17.16 7.78
N VAL A 16 15.83 -18.08 6.82
CA VAL A 16 15.23 -17.93 5.48
C VAL A 16 13.70 -17.85 5.56
N GLU A 17 13.13 -18.55 6.54
CA GLU A 17 11.71 -18.63 6.86
C GLU A 17 11.10 -17.26 7.24
N LEU A 18 11.93 -16.26 7.59
CA LEU A 18 11.50 -14.89 7.83
C LEU A 18 11.23 -14.11 6.53
N ASN A 19 11.84 -14.51 5.40
CA ASN A 19 11.67 -13.83 4.12
C ASN A 19 10.39 -14.25 3.38
N ASP A 20 9.93 -15.49 3.60
CA ASP A 20 8.78 -16.06 2.88
C ASP A 20 7.42 -15.60 3.43
N GLY A 21 7.40 -14.68 4.39
CA GLY A 21 6.19 -14.12 5.02
C GLY A 21 5.38 -15.12 5.87
N ASN A 22 5.80 -16.38 5.93
CA ASN A 22 5.06 -17.50 6.51
C ASN A 22 5.59 -17.86 7.92
N VAL A 23 5.79 -16.82 8.75
CA VAL A 23 6.39 -16.96 10.08
C VAL A 23 5.36 -17.47 11.08
N SER A 24 5.18 -18.79 11.09
CA SER A 24 4.56 -19.45 12.25
C SER A 24 5.33 -19.06 13.52
N ASN A 25 4.61 -18.74 14.61
CA ASN A 25 5.16 -18.18 15.85
C ASN A 25 6.15 -19.10 16.62
N GLY A 26 6.57 -20.23 16.05
CA GLY A 26 7.49 -21.19 16.65
C GLY A 26 8.95 -21.16 16.16
N VAL A 27 9.27 -20.48 15.04
CA VAL A 27 10.60 -20.61 14.39
C VAL A 27 11.69 -19.78 15.07
N TRP A 28 11.37 -18.63 15.65
CA TRP A 28 12.33 -17.78 16.37
C TRP A 28 11.71 -17.16 17.63
N PHE A 29 11.98 -17.78 18.78
CA PHE A 29 11.22 -17.57 20.01
C PHE A 29 11.83 -16.52 20.98
N GLN A 30 13.14 -16.26 20.90
CA GLN A 30 13.88 -15.46 21.89
C GLN A 30 15.02 -14.66 21.24
N PRO A 31 15.51 -13.58 21.89
CA PRO A 31 16.76 -12.93 21.53
C PRO A 31 17.94 -13.91 21.49
N ALA A 32 18.85 -13.71 20.53
CA ALA A 32 20.10 -14.46 20.42
C ALA A 32 21.16 -14.05 21.44
N MET A 33 21.06 -12.83 21.99
CA MET A 33 21.87 -12.33 23.10
C MET A 33 21.14 -11.20 23.84
N THR A 34 21.59 -10.88 25.04
CA THR A 34 21.07 -9.76 25.83
C THR A 34 21.45 -8.41 25.21
N ALA A 35 20.74 -7.35 25.61
CA ALA A 35 21.08 -5.98 25.23
C ALA A 35 22.54 -5.61 25.61
N THR A 36 22.99 -5.99 26.80
CA THR A 36 24.36 -5.72 27.29
C THR A 36 25.41 -6.40 26.43
N GLU A 37 25.23 -7.68 26.10
CA GLU A 37 26.15 -8.43 25.22
C GLU A 37 26.19 -7.82 23.82
N ALA A 38 25.04 -7.45 23.25
CA ALA A 38 24.96 -6.81 21.95
C ALA A 38 25.62 -5.42 21.91
N ILE A 39 25.44 -4.61 22.95
CA ILE A 39 26.10 -3.29 23.09
C ILE A 39 27.61 -3.49 23.23
N GLN A 40 28.06 -4.42 24.07
CA GLN A 40 29.48 -4.67 24.30
C GLN A 40 30.16 -5.23 23.05
N ALA A 41 29.55 -6.20 22.38
CA ALA A 41 30.03 -6.74 21.10
C ALA A 41 30.15 -5.63 20.04
N LEU A 42 29.15 -4.75 19.93
CA LEU A 42 29.18 -3.62 19.01
C LEU A 42 30.26 -2.60 19.36
N ARG A 43 30.46 -2.28 20.64
CA ARG A 43 31.54 -1.39 21.13
C ARG A 43 32.93 -1.96 20.84
N THR A 44 33.12 -3.28 20.96
CA THR A 44 34.38 -3.96 20.61
C THR A 44 34.66 -3.92 19.11
N MET A 45 33.65 -4.17 18.25
CA MET A 45 33.81 -4.11 16.80
C MET A 45 33.95 -2.67 16.27
N ARG A 46 33.29 -1.72 16.92
CA ARG A 46 33.26 -0.31 16.54
C ARG A 46 33.21 0.56 17.81
N PRO A 47 34.37 0.99 18.35
CA PRO A 47 34.44 1.96 19.43
C PRO A 47 33.65 3.23 19.09
N GLY A 48 33.04 3.87 20.11
CA GLY A 48 32.11 5.00 19.91
C GLY A 48 30.71 4.59 19.43
N SER A 49 30.32 3.31 19.54
CA SER A 49 28.95 2.87 19.27
C SER A 49 28.13 2.79 20.56
N ILE A 50 26.89 3.33 20.52
CA ILE A 50 25.99 3.43 21.69
C ILE A 50 26.67 4.21 22.81
N GLU A 51 26.50 5.53 22.82
CA GLU A 51 27.28 6.44 23.69
C GLU A 51 26.44 7.06 24.82
N THR A 52 25.10 7.01 24.71
CA THR A 52 24.19 7.62 25.69
C THR A 52 23.29 6.58 26.37
N LYS A 53 22.77 6.90 27.56
CA LYS A 53 21.90 6.00 28.33
C LYS A 53 20.59 5.69 27.59
N GLU A 54 20.04 6.68 26.90
CA GLU A 54 18.80 6.55 26.13
C GLU A 54 18.98 5.53 24.98
N GLN A 55 20.19 5.46 24.41
CA GLN A 55 20.54 4.46 23.39
C GLN A 55 20.70 3.05 23.99
N GLU A 56 21.25 2.93 25.20
CA GLU A 56 21.32 1.66 25.94
C GLU A 56 19.90 1.18 26.33
N GLU A 57 19.06 2.08 26.85
CA GLU A 57 17.66 1.82 27.18
C GLU A 57 16.84 1.40 25.96
N ALA A 58 17.03 2.02 24.79
CA ALA A 58 16.35 1.62 23.56
C ALA A 58 16.65 0.15 23.16
N VAL A 59 17.90 -0.29 23.30
CA VAL A 59 18.29 -1.69 23.02
C VAL A 59 17.74 -2.63 24.11
N SER A 60 17.74 -2.20 25.37
CA SER A 60 17.16 -2.95 26.51
C SER A 60 15.64 -3.13 26.37
N ASN A 61 14.92 -2.08 25.97
CA ASN A 61 13.49 -2.08 25.69
C ASN A 61 13.16 -3.01 24.52
N TYR A 62 13.96 -2.99 23.44
CA TYR A 62 13.80 -3.91 22.31
C TYR A 62 14.04 -5.37 22.71
N CYS A 63 15.09 -5.66 23.48
CA CYS A 63 15.36 -7.00 24.02
C CYS A 63 14.19 -7.49 24.90
N SER A 64 13.67 -6.60 25.75
CA SER A 64 12.51 -6.88 26.62
C SER A 64 11.22 -7.10 25.84
N LEU A 65 11.01 -6.39 24.72
CA LEU A 65 9.86 -6.55 23.83
C LEU A 65 9.85 -7.94 23.18
N LEU A 66 10.99 -8.38 22.62
CA LEU A 66 11.14 -9.71 22.03
C LEU A 66 10.87 -10.83 23.05
N TRP A 67 11.37 -10.69 24.28
CA TRP A 67 11.09 -11.61 25.39
C TRP A 67 9.60 -11.66 25.77
N LYS A 68 8.94 -10.49 25.87
CA LYS A 68 7.52 -10.40 26.22
C LYS A 68 6.61 -11.03 25.16
N ARG A 69 6.87 -10.78 23.86
CA ARG A 69 6.08 -11.39 22.78
C ARG A 69 6.38 -12.88 22.63
N ARG A 70 7.66 -13.25 22.73
CA ARG A 70 8.22 -14.55 22.28
C ARG A 70 8.34 -14.68 20.76
N GLY A 71 8.82 -13.63 20.09
CA GLY A 71 9.22 -13.67 18.69
C GLY A 71 9.36 -12.28 18.04
N LEU A 72 9.78 -12.23 16.77
CA LEU A 72 10.30 -11.02 16.11
C LEU A 72 9.25 -9.94 15.73
N PHE A 73 8.10 -10.33 15.18
CA PHE A 73 7.06 -9.44 14.60
C PHE A 73 6.03 -9.01 15.67
N PRO A 74 4.79 -8.52 15.37
CA PRO A 74 3.68 -8.55 16.34
C PRO A 74 2.90 -9.89 16.25
N PRO A 75 2.21 -10.36 17.31
CA PRO A 75 1.37 -11.54 17.19
C PRO A 75 0.16 -11.17 16.35
N GLU A 76 -0.33 -12.08 15.50
CA GLU A 76 -1.55 -11.79 14.75
C GLU A 76 -2.70 -11.49 15.73
N PRO A 77 -3.48 -10.41 15.51
CA PRO A 77 -4.58 -10.09 16.39
C PRO A 77 -5.59 -11.24 16.35
N ALA A 78 -5.93 -11.78 17.52
CA ALA A 78 -6.89 -12.86 17.63
C ALA A 78 -8.22 -12.45 16.96
N GLN A 79 -8.69 -13.27 16.02
CA GLN A 79 -9.99 -13.05 15.42
C GLN A 79 -11.07 -13.09 16.51
N PRO A 80 -12.05 -12.17 16.50
CA PRO A 80 -13.15 -12.22 17.45
C PRO A 80 -13.92 -13.53 17.29
N THR A 81 -14.38 -14.09 18.40
CA THR A 81 -15.16 -15.34 18.42
C THR A 81 -16.37 -15.21 17.48
N PRO A 82 -16.63 -16.18 16.58
CA PRO A 82 -17.78 -16.13 15.70
C PRO A 82 -19.09 -15.91 16.47
N SER A 83 -19.85 -14.89 16.08
CA SER A 83 -21.19 -14.66 16.61
C SER A 83 -22.14 -15.75 16.14
N ARG A 84 -23.23 -15.98 16.89
CA ARG A 84 -24.34 -16.78 16.36
C ARG A 84 -24.95 -16.04 15.15
N PRO A 85 -25.20 -16.73 14.02
CA PRO A 85 -25.84 -16.11 12.87
C PRO A 85 -27.28 -15.70 13.21
N GLU A 86 -27.66 -14.49 12.78
CA GLU A 86 -29.05 -14.04 12.80
C GLU A 86 -29.76 -14.59 11.56
N ILE A 87 -30.80 -15.40 11.75
CA ILE A 87 -31.53 -16.04 10.65
C ILE A 87 -32.73 -15.17 10.30
N THR A 88 -32.75 -14.67 9.06
CA THR A 88 -33.90 -13.98 8.47
C THR A 88 -34.37 -14.73 7.23
N GLY A 89 -35.68 -14.93 7.07
CA GLY A 89 -36.26 -15.66 5.94
C GLY A 89 -37.05 -16.92 6.34
N LYS A 90 -37.22 -17.84 5.39
CA LYS A 90 -37.93 -19.11 5.58
C LYS A 90 -37.03 -20.17 6.24
N PRO A 91 -37.61 -21.26 6.81
CA PRO A 91 -36.83 -22.33 7.43
C PRO A 91 -35.83 -22.98 6.47
N VAL A 92 -34.64 -23.33 6.98
CA VAL A 92 -33.49 -23.84 6.21
C VAL A 92 -33.83 -25.13 5.46
N GLU A 93 -34.74 -25.94 6.00
CA GLU A 93 -35.23 -27.20 5.44
C GLU A 93 -35.94 -27.02 4.08
N THR A 94 -36.24 -25.77 3.69
CA THR A 94 -36.93 -25.41 2.44
C THR A 94 -36.10 -24.47 1.54
N THR A 95 -34.78 -24.38 1.78
CA THR A 95 -33.90 -23.38 1.13
C THR A 95 -32.89 -24.04 0.18
N ASP A 96 -32.99 -23.72 -1.12
CA ASP A 96 -32.08 -24.25 -2.16
C ASP A 96 -30.67 -23.63 -2.13
N LEU A 97 -30.51 -22.45 -1.50
CA LEU A 97 -29.23 -21.73 -1.39
C LEU A 97 -29.11 -20.99 -0.06
N LEU A 98 -28.20 -21.46 0.80
CA LEU A 98 -27.86 -20.77 2.05
C LEU A 98 -26.63 -19.86 1.82
N VAL A 99 -26.79 -18.55 2.02
CA VAL A 99 -25.69 -17.58 1.91
C VAL A 99 -25.38 -17.00 3.30
N LEU A 100 -24.18 -17.32 3.82
CA LEU A 100 -23.70 -16.79 5.10
C LEU A 100 -22.89 -15.51 4.87
N CYS A 101 -23.58 -14.37 4.79
CA CYS A 101 -22.94 -13.06 4.82
C CYS A 101 -22.74 -12.61 6.28
N GLY A 102 -21.49 -12.62 6.77
CA GLY A 102 -21.12 -11.68 7.83
C GLY A 102 -21.26 -10.26 7.29
N ILE A 103 -21.77 -9.32 8.08
CA ILE A 103 -21.82 -7.89 7.70
C ILE A 103 -20.42 -7.31 7.96
N PRO A 104 -19.59 -7.04 6.94
CA PRO A 104 -18.27 -6.47 7.16
C PRO A 104 -18.45 -4.97 7.43
N GLY A 105 -17.96 -4.49 8.57
CA GLY A 105 -18.12 -3.10 9.01
C GLY A 105 -19.41 -2.77 9.78
N SER A 106 -19.98 -3.72 10.53
CA SER A 106 -21.08 -3.41 11.47
C SER A 106 -20.64 -2.73 12.78
N ASP A 107 -19.34 -2.53 12.97
CA ASP A 107 -18.76 -1.75 14.04
C ASP A 107 -18.64 -0.27 13.66
N ARG A 108 -18.94 0.62 14.62
CA ARG A 108 -18.96 2.08 14.40
C ARG A 108 -17.61 2.68 13.95
N ASP A 109 -16.53 1.93 14.13
CA ASP A 109 -15.16 2.34 13.85
C ASP A 109 -14.69 1.91 12.44
N THR A 110 -15.53 1.22 11.65
CA THR A 110 -15.26 0.93 10.24
C THR A 110 -15.83 2.00 9.34
N THR A 111 -14.97 2.56 8.48
CA THR A 111 -15.32 3.42 7.35
C THR A 111 -15.17 2.63 6.06
N ILE A 112 -16.18 2.68 5.21
CA ILE A 112 -16.17 2.07 3.89
C ILE A 112 -15.86 3.17 2.87
N VAL A 113 -14.84 2.97 2.06
CA VAL A 113 -14.37 3.92 1.06
C VAL A 113 -14.47 3.30 -0.33
N ILE A 114 -15.15 3.97 -1.25
CA ILE A 114 -15.28 3.55 -2.65
C ILE A 114 -14.51 4.53 -3.53
N THR A 115 -13.67 3.99 -4.40
CA THR A 115 -12.79 4.74 -5.32
C THR A 115 -12.98 4.32 -6.76
N GLU A 116 -12.66 5.21 -7.70
CA GLU A 116 -12.59 4.88 -9.13
C GLU A 116 -11.46 3.88 -9.35
N LYS A 117 -11.80 2.71 -9.92
CA LYS A 117 -10.78 1.81 -10.41
C LYS A 117 -10.24 2.39 -11.72
N MET A 118 -8.98 2.82 -11.67
CA MET A 118 -8.24 3.27 -12.85
C MET A 118 -7.74 2.07 -13.66
N ASP A 119 -7.68 2.24 -14.98
CA ASP A 119 -7.20 1.24 -15.95
C ASP A 119 -5.79 1.57 -16.44
N GLY A 120 -4.78 0.83 -15.94
CA GLY A 120 -3.41 0.99 -16.38
C GLY A 120 -2.50 -0.11 -15.85
N ALA A 121 -1.25 0.26 -15.60
CA ALA A 121 -0.25 -0.65 -15.06
C ALA A 121 -0.07 -0.40 -13.56
N ASN A 122 -0.47 -1.38 -12.74
CA ASN A 122 -0.19 -1.35 -11.31
C ASN A 122 1.31 -1.17 -11.03
N MET A 123 1.63 -0.21 -10.16
CA MET A 123 2.99 0.22 -9.84
C MET A 123 3.14 0.40 -8.33
N GLY A 124 4.22 -0.14 -7.76
CA GLY A 124 4.67 0.13 -6.39
C GLY A 124 6.00 0.87 -6.41
N ILE A 125 6.15 1.90 -5.57
CA ILE A 125 7.36 2.69 -5.40
C ILE A 125 7.83 2.56 -3.94
N SER A 126 9.11 2.25 -3.74
CA SER A 126 9.71 2.09 -2.41
C SER A 126 11.18 2.55 -2.44
N LEU A 127 11.85 2.57 -1.29
CA LEU A 127 13.31 2.76 -1.25
C LEU A 127 14.05 1.42 -1.15
N SER A 128 15.21 1.34 -1.77
CA SER A 128 16.20 0.28 -1.51
C SER A 128 16.96 0.50 -0.19
N PRO A 129 17.77 -0.46 0.30
CA PRO A 129 18.62 -0.26 1.48
C PRO A 129 19.62 0.90 1.34
N ASP A 130 20.14 1.14 0.13
CA ASP A 130 20.98 2.29 -0.24
C ASP A 130 20.17 3.59 -0.49
N ARG A 131 18.86 3.58 -0.19
CA ARG A 131 17.94 4.72 -0.27
C ARG A 131 17.71 5.22 -1.70
N ALA A 132 17.90 4.40 -2.73
CA ALA A 132 17.49 4.70 -4.10
C ALA A 132 15.99 4.39 -4.29
N LEU A 133 15.31 5.08 -5.21
CA LEU A 133 13.92 4.78 -5.57
C LEU A 133 13.87 3.48 -6.39
N VAL A 134 13.08 2.51 -5.92
CA VAL A 134 12.82 1.23 -6.60
C VAL A 134 11.37 1.18 -7.01
N VAL A 135 11.13 0.88 -8.29
CA VAL A 135 9.80 0.74 -8.88
C VAL A 135 9.55 -0.71 -9.25
N GLN A 136 8.38 -1.23 -8.90
CA GLN A 136 7.94 -2.59 -9.20
C GLN A 136 6.55 -2.59 -9.84
N ASN A 137 6.26 -3.59 -10.67
CA ASN A 137 4.90 -3.94 -11.06
C ASN A 137 4.45 -5.22 -10.31
N ARG A 138 3.32 -5.82 -10.70
CA ARG A 138 2.78 -7.05 -10.08
C ARG A 138 3.72 -8.26 -10.10
N SER A 139 4.77 -8.28 -10.93
CA SER A 139 5.62 -9.46 -11.15
C SER A 139 7.10 -9.23 -10.90
N ARG A 140 7.61 -8.01 -11.07
CA ARG A 140 9.05 -7.71 -10.97
C ARG A 140 9.34 -6.22 -10.76
N VAL A 141 10.57 -5.94 -10.34
CA VAL A 141 11.19 -4.61 -10.44
C VAL A 141 11.27 -4.19 -11.91
N ILE A 142 11.04 -2.90 -12.18
CA ILE A 142 11.01 -2.29 -13.51
C ILE A 142 11.77 -0.96 -13.54
N ASN A 143 12.12 -0.52 -14.74
CA ASN A 143 12.77 0.76 -15.03
C ASN A 143 12.27 1.31 -16.38
N SER A 144 12.72 2.50 -16.77
CA SER A 144 12.33 3.15 -18.04
C SER A 144 12.59 2.35 -19.31
N LYS A 145 13.57 1.42 -19.26
CA LYS A 145 13.96 0.54 -20.37
C LYS A 145 13.17 -0.78 -20.39
N SER A 146 12.42 -1.10 -19.34
CA SER A 146 11.77 -2.41 -19.17
C SER A 146 10.58 -2.65 -20.11
N HIS A 147 9.88 -1.58 -20.51
CA HIS A 147 8.83 -1.58 -21.52
C HIS A 147 8.55 -0.15 -21.98
N ARG A 148 8.12 0.04 -23.24
CA ARG A 148 7.91 1.38 -23.83
C ARG A 148 6.91 2.26 -23.05
N GLN A 149 5.98 1.65 -22.31
CA GLN A 149 5.04 2.37 -21.42
C GLN A 149 5.72 3.10 -20.25
N PHE A 150 6.92 2.69 -19.87
CA PHE A 150 7.68 3.26 -18.75
C PHE A 150 8.72 4.30 -19.21
N ARG A 151 8.75 4.68 -20.50
CA ARG A 151 9.77 5.60 -21.04
C ARG A 151 9.89 6.92 -20.26
N ASP A 152 8.77 7.41 -19.71
CA ASP A 152 8.67 8.67 -18.97
C ASP A 152 8.83 8.49 -17.45
N LEU A 153 9.17 7.27 -16.98
CA LEU A 153 9.30 6.93 -15.56
C LEU A 153 10.44 7.70 -14.88
N ASP A 154 11.62 7.78 -15.50
CA ASP A 154 12.77 8.47 -14.90
C ASP A 154 12.49 9.98 -14.77
N LYS A 155 11.76 10.57 -15.74
CA LYS A 155 11.27 11.95 -15.66
C LYS A 155 10.30 12.12 -14.50
N PHE A 156 9.32 11.22 -14.37
CA PHE A 156 8.36 11.25 -13.27
C PHE A 156 9.04 11.15 -11.90
N LEU A 157 9.92 10.15 -11.70
CA LEU A 157 10.64 9.92 -10.44
C LEU A 157 11.53 11.10 -10.04
N ASN A 158 12.15 11.78 -11.02
CA ASN A 158 12.96 12.97 -10.75
C ASN A 158 12.07 14.17 -10.34
N SER A 159 10.98 14.44 -11.07
CA SER A 159 10.05 15.54 -10.74
C SER A 159 9.29 15.33 -9.43
N HIS A 160 9.07 14.09 -8.99
CA HIS A 160 8.38 13.76 -7.74
C HIS A 160 9.37 13.31 -6.65
N ARG A 161 10.68 13.57 -6.82
CA ARG A 161 11.71 13.01 -5.94
C ARG A 161 11.51 13.46 -4.50
N ALA A 162 11.40 14.76 -4.24
CA ALA A 162 11.27 15.28 -2.87
C ALA A 162 10.07 14.65 -2.13
N VAL A 163 8.87 14.74 -2.72
CA VAL A 163 7.65 14.19 -2.12
C VAL A 163 7.72 12.68 -1.90
N LEU A 164 8.34 11.91 -2.82
CA LEU A 164 8.50 10.47 -2.68
C LEU A 164 9.42 10.12 -1.49
N TYR A 165 10.46 10.90 -1.22
CA TYR A 165 11.27 10.69 -0.02
C TYR A 165 10.53 11.07 1.25
N GLU A 166 9.74 12.14 1.27
CA GLU A 166 8.89 12.49 2.43
C GLU A 166 7.84 11.40 2.76
N ILE A 167 7.29 10.74 1.74
CA ILE A 167 6.33 9.62 1.91
C ILE A 167 7.03 8.33 2.35
N LEU A 168 8.19 8.00 1.78
CA LEU A 168 8.82 6.68 1.92
C LEU A 168 9.92 6.63 2.97
N HIS A 169 10.65 7.73 3.21
CA HIS A 169 11.76 7.80 4.16
C HIS A 169 11.33 8.05 5.62
N ARG A 170 10.16 7.54 5.99
CA ARG A 170 9.62 7.64 7.35
C ARG A 170 10.36 6.80 8.37
N ASP A 171 11.09 5.80 7.89
CA ASP A 171 11.90 4.91 8.70
C ASP A 171 13.38 5.08 8.30
N ALA A 172 14.12 5.81 9.13
CA ALA A 172 15.56 6.07 8.94
C ALA A 172 16.41 4.78 9.01
N VAL A 173 15.82 3.71 9.57
CA VAL A 173 16.45 2.45 9.91
C VAL A 173 16.16 1.39 8.84
N PHE A 174 14.93 1.32 8.34
CA PHE A 174 14.48 0.46 7.25
C PHE A 174 13.90 1.29 6.09
N PRO A 175 14.73 1.88 5.20
CA PRO A 175 14.24 2.75 4.12
C PRO A 175 13.17 2.08 3.24
N GLY A 176 13.33 0.79 2.97
CA GLY A 176 12.39 0.00 2.17
C GLY A 176 11.15 -0.50 2.91
N ARG A 177 10.84 -0.01 4.12
CA ARG A 177 9.65 -0.39 4.90
C ARG A 177 8.35 -0.06 4.18
N PHE A 178 8.25 1.15 3.64
CA PHE A 178 7.03 1.65 3.01
C PHE A 178 7.03 1.39 1.50
N VAL A 179 5.87 1.02 0.96
CA VAL A 179 5.63 0.89 -0.48
C VAL A 179 4.39 1.69 -0.84
N LEU A 180 4.56 2.77 -1.60
CA LEU A 180 3.47 3.55 -2.17
C LEU A 180 2.97 2.85 -3.43
N TYR A 181 1.74 2.35 -3.41
CA TYR A 181 1.09 1.72 -4.54
C TYR A 181 0.15 2.69 -5.25
N GLY A 182 0.16 2.62 -6.57
CA GLY A 182 -0.69 3.41 -7.45
C GLY A 182 -0.84 2.77 -8.82
N GLU A 183 -1.62 3.41 -9.67
CA GLU A 183 -1.79 3.02 -11.06
C GLU A 183 -0.97 3.95 -11.97
N TRP A 184 -0.13 3.36 -12.83
CA TRP A 184 0.63 4.06 -13.86
C TRP A 184 -0.19 4.12 -15.15
N LEU A 185 -0.48 5.35 -15.58
CA LEU A 185 -1.45 5.67 -16.62
C LEU A 185 -0.80 6.32 -17.85
N ALA A 186 0.51 6.21 -18.06
CA ALA A 186 1.15 6.81 -19.24
C ALA A 186 0.72 6.14 -20.56
N ALA A 187 0.42 4.84 -20.56
CA ALA A 187 -0.07 4.12 -21.72
C ALA A 187 -1.60 3.93 -21.68
N THR A 188 -2.24 4.03 -22.83
CA THR A 188 -3.64 3.67 -23.01
C THR A 188 -3.79 2.16 -22.99
N HIS A 189 -4.32 1.62 -21.89
CA HIS A 189 -4.81 0.24 -21.82
C HIS A 189 -6.14 0.15 -22.59
N SER A 190 -7.27 -0.13 -21.95
CA SER A 190 -8.60 -0.10 -22.55
C SER A 190 -9.22 1.31 -22.54
N ILE A 191 -8.93 2.13 -21.53
CA ILE A 191 -9.45 3.49 -21.37
C ILE A 191 -8.46 4.55 -21.92
N PRO A 192 -8.86 5.37 -22.91
CA PRO A 192 -8.05 6.46 -23.45
C PRO A 192 -8.18 7.71 -22.58
N TYR A 193 -7.44 7.75 -21.47
CA TYR A 193 -7.44 8.91 -20.57
C TYR A 193 -6.86 10.16 -21.25
N SER A 194 -7.58 11.28 -21.18
CA SER A 194 -7.29 12.50 -21.93
C SER A 194 -7.22 13.79 -21.09
N LYS A 195 -7.51 13.69 -19.79
CA LYS A 195 -7.54 14.81 -18.83
C LYS A 195 -6.78 14.48 -17.54
N LEU A 196 -5.74 13.64 -17.61
CA LEU A 196 -4.95 13.27 -16.43
C LEU A 196 -4.15 14.48 -15.93
N GLY A 197 -4.01 14.61 -14.61
CA GLY A 197 -3.11 15.57 -13.98
C GLY A 197 -1.71 15.01 -13.67
N SER A 198 -1.53 13.68 -13.70
CA SER A 198 -0.22 13.03 -13.56
C SER A 198 -0.19 11.68 -14.28
N HIS A 199 0.99 11.08 -14.42
CA HIS A 199 1.15 9.71 -14.92
C HIS A 199 0.89 8.64 -13.85
N PHE A 200 0.87 9.01 -12.56
CA PHE A 200 0.73 8.07 -11.44
C PHE A 200 -0.34 8.56 -10.45
N TYR A 201 -1.25 7.68 -10.10
CA TYR A 201 -2.29 7.93 -9.10
C TYR A 201 -2.18 6.92 -7.95
N ALA A 202 -1.81 7.40 -6.76
CA ALA A 202 -1.69 6.57 -5.57
C ALA A 202 -3.06 6.05 -5.11
N PHE A 203 -3.09 4.83 -4.59
CA PHE A 203 -4.30 4.25 -3.99
C PHE A 203 -4.05 3.51 -2.67
N ASP A 204 -2.80 3.15 -2.36
CA ASP A 204 -2.43 2.42 -1.14
C ASP A 204 -1.03 2.82 -0.66
N LEU A 205 -0.81 2.81 0.65
CA LEU A 205 0.51 2.81 1.26
C LEU A 205 0.63 1.57 2.13
N TYR A 206 1.56 0.69 1.78
CA TYR A 206 1.80 -0.55 2.49
C TYR A 206 2.98 -0.39 3.43
N ASP A 207 2.81 -0.82 4.68
CA ASP A 207 3.87 -0.91 5.68
C ASP A 207 4.30 -2.37 5.85
N ARG A 208 5.54 -2.67 5.43
CA ARG A 208 6.12 -4.03 5.53
C ARG A 208 6.42 -4.45 6.97
N GLU A 209 6.52 -3.54 7.94
CA GLU A 209 6.72 -3.91 9.36
C GLU A 209 5.43 -4.43 9.98
N THR A 210 4.31 -3.74 9.74
CA THR A 210 2.99 -4.10 10.31
C THR A 210 2.19 -5.06 9.44
N GLY A 211 2.64 -5.30 8.20
CA GLY A 211 1.98 -6.15 7.21
C GLY A 211 0.68 -5.56 6.67
N GLN A 212 0.40 -4.27 6.92
CA GLN A 212 -0.90 -3.64 6.70
C GLN A 212 -0.84 -2.49 5.70
N PHE A 213 -1.96 -2.27 5.02
CA PHE A 213 -2.19 -1.05 4.25
C PHE A 213 -2.76 0.03 5.17
N TRP A 214 -2.30 1.26 4.99
CA TRP A 214 -2.86 2.44 5.64
C TRP A 214 -4.24 2.75 5.08
N ASP A 215 -5.14 3.26 5.93
CA ASP A 215 -6.42 3.79 5.45
C ASP A 215 -6.25 5.01 4.54
N ARG A 216 -7.31 5.34 3.79
CA ARG A 216 -7.26 6.45 2.83
C ARG A 216 -7.01 7.78 3.53
N ALA A 217 -7.56 7.98 4.74
CA ALA A 217 -7.42 9.24 5.48
C ALA A 217 -5.94 9.50 5.83
N SER A 218 -5.28 8.52 6.45
CA SER A 218 -3.87 8.58 6.84
C SER A 218 -2.94 8.74 5.63
N LEU A 219 -3.27 8.07 4.50
CA LEU A 219 -2.55 8.25 3.25
C LEU A 219 -2.75 9.67 2.68
N GLN A 220 -3.99 10.17 2.64
CA GLN A 220 -4.30 11.50 2.12
C GLN A 220 -3.63 12.61 2.93
N GLU A 221 -3.62 12.49 4.26
CA GLU A 221 -2.88 13.36 5.16
C GLU A 221 -1.38 13.32 4.86
N GLN A 222 -0.78 12.13 4.74
CA GLN A 222 0.65 12.03 4.42
C GLN A 222 1.00 12.67 3.07
N LEU A 223 0.17 12.48 2.05
CA LEU A 223 0.39 13.10 0.74
C LEU A 223 0.27 14.63 0.81
N ALA A 224 -0.69 15.16 1.59
CA ALA A 224 -0.84 16.60 1.80
C ALA A 224 0.34 17.22 2.56
N ILE A 225 0.80 16.57 3.64
CA ILE A 225 1.99 17.00 4.39
C ILE A 225 3.22 16.98 3.49
N SER A 226 3.45 15.88 2.77
CA SER A 226 4.61 15.71 1.88
C SER A 226 4.60 16.71 0.71
N ALA A 227 3.41 17.09 0.21
CA ALA A 227 3.28 18.13 -0.80
C ALA A 227 3.55 19.53 -0.21
N ALA A 228 3.11 19.81 1.02
CA ALA A 228 3.32 21.11 1.68
C ALA A 228 4.77 21.35 2.12
N THR A 229 5.56 20.30 2.38
CA THR A 229 7.00 20.42 2.67
C THR A 229 7.86 20.57 1.41
N CYS A 230 7.33 20.23 0.23
CA CYS A 230 8.01 20.37 -1.04
C CYS A 230 7.64 21.71 -1.71
N GLN A 231 8.62 22.42 -2.28
CA GLN A 231 8.38 23.71 -2.95
C GLN A 231 7.94 23.59 -4.42
N ASP A 232 7.91 22.36 -4.96
CA ASP A 232 7.62 22.06 -6.36
C ASP A 232 6.21 21.48 -6.55
N ASP A 233 5.64 21.63 -7.75
CA ASP A 233 4.35 21.05 -8.21
C ASP A 233 4.31 19.49 -8.25
N GLY A 234 5.19 18.81 -7.53
CA GLY A 234 5.34 17.35 -7.52
C GLY A 234 4.27 16.58 -6.74
N ALA A 235 3.12 17.18 -6.40
CA ALA A 235 2.11 16.55 -5.54
C ALA A 235 1.55 15.25 -6.15
N ILE A 236 1.64 14.14 -5.41
CA ILE A 236 1.09 12.85 -5.85
C ILE A 236 -0.42 12.83 -5.64
N GLN A 237 -1.16 12.62 -6.72
CA GLN A 237 -2.62 12.56 -6.69
C GLN A 237 -3.11 11.18 -6.23
N LEU A 238 -4.21 11.16 -5.47
CA LEU A 238 -4.92 9.92 -5.15
C LEU A 238 -5.90 9.54 -6.27
N VAL A 239 -6.15 8.24 -6.44
CA VAL A 239 -7.30 7.77 -7.20
C VAL A 239 -8.60 8.41 -6.66
N PRO A 240 -9.56 8.78 -7.53
CA PRO A 240 -10.76 9.50 -7.11
C PRO A 240 -11.57 8.78 -6.03
N LYS A 241 -11.94 9.49 -4.96
CA LYS A 241 -12.98 9.02 -4.02
C LYS A 241 -14.34 9.25 -4.66
N LEU A 242 -15.15 8.20 -4.74
CA LEU A 242 -16.50 8.24 -5.33
C LEU A 242 -17.59 8.29 -4.26
N TRP A 243 -17.37 7.62 -3.12
CA TRP A 243 -18.30 7.54 -2.00
C TRP A 243 -17.55 7.15 -0.71
N GLU A 244 -18.11 7.52 0.44
CA GLU A 244 -17.62 7.17 1.78
C GLU A 244 -18.79 7.07 2.76
N GLY A 245 -18.72 6.15 3.72
CA GLY A 245 -19.74 5.99 4.77
C GLY A 245 -19.56 4.72 5.59
N HIS A 246 -20.45 4.46 6.56
CA HIS A 246 -20.31 3.35 7.51
C HIS A 246 -21.14 2.10 7.15
N VAL A 247 -22.02 2.19 6.14
CA VAL A 247 -22.87 1.07 5.69
C VAL A 247 -22.69 0.91 4.20
N LEU A 248 -22.33 -0.28 3.74
CA LEU A 248 -22.10 -0.56 2.32
C LEU A 248 -23.39 -0.27 1.52
N PRO A 249 -23.33 0.48 0.40
CA PRO A 249 -24.47 0.58 -0.51
C PRO A 249 -24.96 -0.80 -0.97
N PRO A 250 -26.28 -0.99 -1.16
CA PRO A 250 -26.82 -2.26 -1.66
C PRO A 250 -26.13 -2.72 -2.96
N PRO A 251 -26.02 -4.04 -3.22
CA PRO A 251 -25.32 -4.55 -4.41
C PRO A 251 -25.79 -3.96 -5.74
N ILE A 252 -27.08 -3.63 -5.87
CA ILE A 252 -27.64 -2.98 -7.05
C ILE A 252 -27.06 -1.57 -7.28
N GLU A 253 -26.82 -0.81 -6.22
CA GLU A 253 -26.20 0.52 -6.29
C GLU A 253 -24.71 0.42 -6.60
N LEU A 254 -24.00 -0.57 -6.05
CA LEU A 254 -22.59 -0.83 -6.38
C LEU A 254 -22.40 -1.20 -7.85
N VAL A 255 -23.29 -2.04 -8.40
CA VAL A 255 -23.29 -2.40 -9.82
C VAL A 255 -23.64 -1.19 -10.69
N ALA A 256 -24.66 -0.40 -10.32
CA ALA A 256 -25.00 0.82 -11.04
C ALA A 256 -23.85 1.84 -11.03
N LEU A 257 -23.18 2.02 -9.89
CA LEU A 257 -22.01 2.89 -9.74
C LEU A 257 -20.85 2.40 -10.62
N ALA A 258 -20.57 1.09 -10.66
CA ALA A 258 -19.53 0.53 -11.52
C ALA A 258 -19.84 0.67 -13.02
N GLN A 259 -21.10 0.51 -13.44
CA GLN A 259 -21.51 0.54 -14.85
C GLN A 259 -21.73 1.95 -15.40
N GLN A 260 -22.33 2.85 -14.62
CA GLN A 260 -22.88 4.12 -15.12
C GLN A 260 -22.03 5.35 -14.79
N ARG A 261 -21.15 5.26 -13.78
CA ARG A 261 -20.34 6.40 -13.36
C ARG A 261 -19.34 6.80 -14.45
N ARG A 262 -19.35 8.07 -14.84
CA ARG A 262 -18.35 8.65 -15.74
C ARG A 262 -17.07 8.96 -14.97
N SER A 263 -15.92 8.69 -15.61
CA SER A 263 -14.61 9.13 -15.13
C SER A 263 -14.50 10.65 -15.25
N GLN A 264 -13.71 11.28 -14.37
CA GLN A 264 -13.34 12.69 -14.55
C GLN A 264 -12.21 12.88 -15.57
N PHE A 265 -11.46 11.81 -15.87
CA PHE A 265 -10.21 11.88 -16.64
C PHE A 265 -10.37 11.64 -18.15
N TYR A 266 -11.58 11.29 -18.61
CA TYR A 266 -11.93 11.19 -20.03
C TYR A 266 -13.45 11.27 -20.21
N ASP A 267 -13.94 11.32 -21.46
CA ASP A 267 -15.39 11.35 -21.72
C ASP A 267 -16.00 9.95 -21.83
N GLY A 268 -16.06 9.21 -20.72
CA GLY A 268 -16.65 7.87 -20.71
C GLY A 268 -16.77 7.22 -19.32
N PRO A 269 -17.33 6.01 -19.24
CA PRO A 269 -17.54 5.28 -17.98
C PRO A 269 -16.22 4.80 -17.34
N ILE A 270 -16.15 4.79 -16.01
CA ILE A 270 -15.01 4.21 -15.27
C ILE A 270 -14.83 2.71 -15.59
N GLU A 271 -13.67 2.09 -15.36
CA GLU A 271 -13.55 0.61 -15.48
C GLU A 271 -14.48 -0.09 -14.47
N GLY A 272 -14.55 0.49 -13.28
CA GLY A 272 -15.35 0.01 -12.17
C GLY A 272 -14.94 0.71 -10.89
N ILE A 273 -15.28 0.12 -9.76
CA ILE A 273 -15.00 0.64 -8.43
C ILE A 273 -14.10 -0.30 -7.62
N TYR A 274 -13.29 0.30 -6.74
CA TYR A 274 -12.53 -0.40 -5.73
C TYR A 274 -13.04 0.02 -4.34
N ILE A 275 -13.39 -0.96 -3.52
CA ILE A 275 -14.05 -0.77 -2.22
C ILE A 275 -13.08 -1.24 -1.13
N LYS A 276 -12.95 -0.45 -0.06
CA LYS A 276 -12.15 -0.76 1.12
C LYS A 276 -12.99 -0.63 2.38
N TRP A 277 -12.78 -1.53 3.32
CA TRP A 277 -13.22 -1.40 4.71
C TRP A 277 -11.99 -1.01 5.53
N GLU A 278 -12.05 0.17 6.11
CA GLU A 278 -10.93 0.85 6.77
C GLU A 278 -11.28 1.04 8.24
N ARG A 279 -10.42 0.58 9.14
CA ARG A 279 -10.66 0.60 10.60
C ARG A 279 -9.35 0.80 11.35
N LEU A 280 -9.34 1.76 12.29
CA LEU A 280 -8.21 2.07 13.16
C LEU A 280 -6.90 2.31 12.37
N GLY A 281 -6.90 3.25 11.41
CA GLY A 281 -5.69 3.62 10.65
C GLY A 281 -5.37 2.72 9.44
N HIS A 282 -6.12 1.63 9.23
CA HIS A 282 -5.71 0.55 8.33
C HIS A 282 -6.85 -0.07 7.51
N VAL A 283 -6.55 -0.46 6.27
CA VAL A 283 -7.45 -1.30 5.46
C VAL A 283 -7.51 -2.71 6.04
N LYS A 284 -8.72 -3.24 6.25
CA LYS A 284 -8.96 -4.61 6.73
C LYS A 284 -9.48 -5.53 5.64
N GLU A 285 -10.42 -5.04 4.83
CA GLU A 285 -10.98 -5.79 3.70
C GLU A 285 -11.01 -4.93 2.45
N ARG A 286 -11.00 -5.58 1.28
CA ARG A 286 -11.00 -4.91 -0.02
C ARG A 286 -11.66 -5.76 -1.08
N CYS A 287 -12.48 -5.15 -1.93
CA CYS A 287 -13.06 -5.81 -3.11
C CYS A 287 -13.12 -4.85 -4.30
N LYS A 288 -13.53 -5.38 -5.46
CA LYS A 288 -13.69 -4.60 -6.69
C LYS A 288 -14.96 -5.03 -7.42
N VAL A 289 -15.64 -4.09 -8.04
CA VAL A 289 -16.73 -4.35 -8.98
C VAL A 289 -16.34 -3.71 -10.31
N VAL A 290 -16.18 -4.52 -11.35
CA VAL A 290 -15.80 -4.10 -12.70
C VAL A 290 -17.05 -4.13 -13.58
N ARG A 291 -17.24 -3.17 -14.49
CA ARG A 291 -18.41 -3.21 -15.39
C ARG A 291 -18.36 -4.40 -16.34
N SER A 292 -19.53 -4.92 -16.70
CA SER A 292 -19.69 -6.19 -17.43
C SER A 292 -19.11 -6.19 -18.85
N ASP A 293 -19.04 -5.03 -19.50
CA ASP A 293 -18.50 -4.83 -20.85
C ASP A 293 -16.98 -4.62 -20.87
N PHE A 294 -16.31 -4.54 -19.72
CA PHE A 294 -14.88 -4.28 -19.64
C PHE A 294 -14.05 -5.56 -19.75
N LEU A 295 -13.32 -5.70 -20.86
CA LEU A 295 -12.40 -6.81 -21.09
C LEU A 295 -11.16 -6.71 -20.20
N ALA A 296 -11.05 -7.59 -19.21
CA ALA A 296 -9.89 -7.68 -18.33
C ALA A 296 -8.74 -8.48 -18.98
N GLY A 297 -7.58 -7.85 -19.22
CA GLY A 297 -6.35 -8.57 -19.59
C GLY A 297 -5.25 -7.70 -20.23
N ASP A 298 -3.98 -7.97 -19.88
CA ASP A 298 -2.83 -7.18 -20.32
C ASP A 298 -2.40 -7.43 -21.79
N ALA A 299 -2.82 -8.55 -22.38
CA ALA A 299 -2.41 -8.93 -23.73
C ALA A 299 -3.04 -8.06 -24.84
N HIS A 300 -4.28 -7.60 -24.64
CA HIS A 300 -5.08 -7.01 -25.71
C HIS A 300 -4.66 -5.57 -26.08
N TRP A 301 -4.11 -4.79 -25.13
CA TRP A 301 -3.69 -3.42 -25.39
C TRP A 301 -2.24 -3.30 -25.87
N SER A 302 -1.37 -4.22 -25.43
CA SER A 302 0.07 -4.21 -25.72
C SER A 302 0.42 -4.78 -27.10
N GLN A 303 -0.47 -5.60 -27.67
CA GLN A 303 -0.32 -6.26 -28.98
C GLN A 303 -1.11 -5.58 -30.11
N ARG A 304 -1.60 -4.34 -29.92
CA ARG A 304 -2.35 -3.60 -30.95
C ARG A 304 -1.52 -3.40 -32.22
N PRO A 305 -2.09 -3.53 -33.44
CA PRO A 305 -1.37 -3.31 -34.70
C PRO A 305 -0.73 -1.92 -34.82
N GLU A 306 -1.37 -0.88 -34.30
CA GLU A 306 -0.81 0.49 -34.27
C GLU A 306 0.24 0.71 -33.15
N GLY A 307 0.51 -0.31 -32.34
CA GLY A 307 1.38 -0.25 -31.17
C GLY A 307 0.79 0.49 -29.97
N ILE A 308 1.65 0.80 -29.00
CA ILE A 308 1.27 1.43 -27.73
C ILE A 308 0.89 2.89 -27.97
N ARG A 309 -0.38 3.21 -27.65
CA ARG A 309 -0.90 4.58 -27.54
C ARG A 309 -0.62 5.11 -26.13
N PHE A 310 -0.40 6.42 -26.02
CA PHE A 310 -0.11 7.10 -24.75
C PHE A 310 -1.28 8.01 -24.37
N ASN A 311 -1.58 8.08 -23.08
CA ASN A 311 -2.57 8.99 -22.53
C ASN A 311 -1.98 10.42 -22.43
N THR A 312 -2.85 11.43 -22.41
CA THR A 312 -2.43 12.83 -22.28
C THR A 312 -2.48 13.26 -20.82
N VAL A 313 -1.37 13.79 -20.31
CA VAL A 313 -1.30 14.52 -19.05
C VAL A 313 -1.35 16.01 -19.33
N SER A 314 -2.32 16.70 -18.74
CA SER A 314 -2.44 18.15 -18.76
C SER A 314 -1.35 18.78 -17.88
N THR A 315 -0.34 19.41 -18.49
CA THR A 315 0.51 20.36 -17.76
C THR A 315 -0.33 21.58 -17.40
N PHE A 316 -0.68 21.71 -16.12
CA PHE A 316 -1.15 22.98 -15.57
C PHE A 316 0.00 23.99 -15.63
N ASN A 317 0.09 24.76 -16.72
CA ASN A 317 0.78 26.03 -16.65
C ASN A 317 -0.02 26.91 -15.69
N ASN A 318 0.57 27.26 -14.55
CA ASN A 318 0.04 28.28 -13.65
C ASN A 318 -0.03 29.62 -14.40
N LEU A 319 -1.18 29.89 -15.01
CA LEU A 319 -1.56 31.21 -15.51
C LEU A 319 -1.90 32.08 -14.30
N THR A 320 -0.86 32.61 -13.65
CA THR A 320 -0.97 33.81 -12.82
C THR A 320 -1.43 34.94 -13.74
N GLY A 321 -2.73 35.23 -13.70
CA GLY A 321 -3.42 36.03 -14.71
C GLY A 321 -4.56 36.85 -14.14
N ILE A 322 -4.18 37.82 -13.30
CA ILE A 322 -4.82 39.10 -12.88
C ILE A 322 -4.75 39.27 -11.36
#